data_AF-A0A2N5YZG9-F1
#
_entry.id   AF-A0A2N5YZG9-F1
#
_cell.length_a   1.000
_cell.length_b   1.000
_cell.length_c   1.000
_cell.angle_alpha   90.00
_cell.angle_beta   90.00
_cell.angle_gamma   90.00
#
_symmetry.space_group_name_H-M   'P 1'
#
loop_
_entity.id
_entity.type
_entity.pdbx_description
1 polymer ?
#
loop_
_entity_poly.entity_id
_entity_poly.type
_entity_poly.pdbx_seq_one_letter_code
_entity_poly.pdbx_strand_id
1 'polypeptide(L)'
;MYASRISPTWATEYRIYFRKGNEQIREAYQFVRKNNWKNAFELWTLACQDQNPKISAYAYHNIAVYYEFNDNIPQAIENAYKAYDLYPNRYTQSYINILTAREAEINRLNQQLNE
;
A
#
# COMPACT_ATOMS: atom_id res chain seq x y z
N MET A 1 5.80 -31.54 22.27
CA MET A 1 4.97 -30.35 22.58
C MET A 1 5.41 -29.22 21.68
N TYR A 2 4.71 -28.97 20.58
CA TYR A 2 5.02 -27.88 19.64
C TYR A 2 4.11 -26.69 19.92
N ALA A 3 4.42 -25.92 20.95
CA ALA A 3 3.88 -24.58 21.11
C ALA A 3 4.89 -23.61 20.51
N SER A 4 4.96 -23.58 19.18
CA SER A 4 5.59 -22.46 18.46
C SER A 4 4.73 -21.26 18.76
N ARG A 5 5.08 -20.53 19.82
CA ARG A 5 4.50 -19.23 20.15
C ARG A 5 4.74 -18.37 18.92
N ILE A 6 3.67 -18.16 18.15
CA ILE A 6 3.63 -17.15 17.10
C ILE A 6 3.61 -15.82 17.86
N SER A 7 4.75 -15.44 18.43
CA SER A 7 4.94 -14.09 18.90
C SER A 7 4.83 -13.20 17.67
N PRO A 8 4.05 -12.10 17.72
CA PRO A 8 3.95 -11.18 16.60
C PRO A 8 5.34 -10.60 16.36
N THR A 9 6.08 -11.17 15.41
CA THR A 9 7.33 -10.60 14.97
C THR A 9 6.95 -9.39 14.14
N TRP A 10 7.31 -8.20 14.59
CA TRP A 10 7.25 -7.00 13.76
C TRP A 10 8.22 -7.17 12.58
N ALA A 11 7.76 -7.83 11.52
CA ALA A 11 8.51 -7.96 10.28
C ALA A 11 8.53 -6.57 9.64
N THR A 12 9.71 -5.95 9.57
CA THR A 12 9.87 -4.72 8.81
C THR A 12 9.80 -5.09 7.33
N GLU A 13 8.63 -4.94 6.73
CA GLU A 13 8.46 -5.23 5.31
C GLU A 13 8.74 -3.99 4.46
N TYR A 14 9.70 -4.12 3.56
CA TYR A 14 10.03 -3.05 2.62
C TYR A 14 9.03 -3.05 1.47
N ARG A 15 8.12 -2.07 1.44
CA ARG A 15 7.21 -1.84 0.30
C ARG A 15 7.87 -0.99 -0.75
N ILE A 16 7.79 -1.44 -2.00
CA ILE A 16 8.20 -0.64 -3.15
C ILE A 16 7.12 0.41 -3.38
N TYR A 17 7.50 1.68 -3.36
CA TYR A 17 6.66 2.81 -3.73
C TYR A 17 7.34 3.66 -4.80
N PHE A 18 6.53 4.35 -5.60
CA PHE A 18 7.02 5.12 -6.73
C PHE A 18 7.42 6.53 -6.29
N ARG A 19 8.68 6.91 -6.54
CA ARG A 19 9.27 8.21 -6.17
C ARG A 19 9.54 9.16 -7.34
N LYS A 20 9.33 8.70 -8.57
CA LYS A 20 9.63 9.44 -9.81
C LYS A 20 8.36 9.57 -10.65
N GLY A 21 8.19 10.72 -11.29
CA GLY A 21 7.00 11.07 -12.06
C GLY A 21 6.80 12.58 -12.02
N ASN A 22 5.56 13.00 -11.76
CA ASN A 22 5.20 14.40 -11.57
C ASN A 22 5.91 15.02 -10.33
N GLU A 23 5.99 16.34 -10.30
CA GLU A 23 6.36 17.17 -9.16
C GLU A 23 5.67 16.74 -7.86
N GLN A 24 4.36 16.46 -7.86
CA GLN A 24 3.66 16.03 -6.64
C GLN A 24 4.22 14.70 -6.09
N ILE A 25 4.56 13.74 -6.95
CA ILE A 25 5.18 12.47 -6.51
C ILE A 25 6.58 12.71 -5.94
N ARG A 26 7.35 13.62 -6.56
CA ARG A 26 8.69 14.00 -6.07
C ARG A 26 8.63 14.74 -4.75
N GLU A 27 7.65 15.63 -4.57
CA GLU A 27 7.44 16.36 -3.34
C GLU A 27 6.92 15.45 -2.23
N ALA A 28 5.98 14.55 -2.55
CA ALA A 28 5.49 13.53 -1.62
C ALA A 28 6.63 12.66 -1.09
N TYR A 29 7.61 12.31 -1.93
CA TYR A 29 8.81 11.61 -1.50
C TYR A 29 9.61 12.39 -0.43
N GLN A 30 9.70 13.72 -0.53
CA GLN A 30 10.36 14.54 0.49
C GLN A 30 9.58 14.50 1.82
N PHE A 31 8.25 14.51 1.77
CA PHE A 31 7.41 14.37 2.96
C PHE A 31 7.55 12.99 3.61
N VAL A 32 7.56 11.91 2.82
CA VAL A 32 7.83 10.54 3.32
C VAL A 32 9.19 10.46 4.01
N ARG A 33 10.24 11.07 3.46
CA ARG A 33 11.56 11.12 4.09
C ARG A 33 11.58 11.85 5.43
N LYS A 34 10.67 12.81 5.62
CA LYS A 34 10.46 13.54 6.88
C LYS A 34 9.47 12.83 7.82
N ASN A 35 9.09 11.58 7.50
CA ASN A 35 8.07 10.80 8.20
C ASN A 35 6.67 11.46 8.21
N ASN A 36 6.41 12.36 7.28
CA ASN A 36 5.12 13.05 7.15
C ASN A 36 4.28 12.38 6.06
N TRP A 37 3.74 11.22 6.39
CA TRP A 37 2.94 10.41 5.47
C TRP A 37 1.59 11.06 5.13
N LYS A 38 1.04 11.88 6.02
CA LYS A 38 -0.23 12.58 5.82
C LYS A 38 -0.14 13.61 4.68
N ASN A 39 0.89 14.45 4.69
CA ASN A 39 1.09 15.43 3.61
C ASN A 39 1.48 14.74 2.30
N ALA A 40 2.20 13.62 2.37
CA ALA A 40 2.49 12.81 1.19
C ALA A 40 1.21 12.22 0.56
N PHE A 41 0.26 11.79 1.40
CA PHE A 41 -1.04 11.29 0.94
C PHE A 41 -1.83 12.37 0.20
N GLU A 42 -1.88 13.61 0.72
CA GLU A 42 -2.55 14.72 0.03
C GLU A 42 -1.96 14.94 -1.38
N LEU A 43 -0.63 14.94 -1.50
CA LEU A 43 0.03 15.06 -2.80
C LEU A 43 -0.23 13.88 -3.75
N TRP A 44 -0.32 12.65 -3.23
CA TRP A 44 -0.70 11.50 -4.05
C TRP A 44 -2.15 11.61 -4.52
N THR A 45 -3.07 12.09 -3.70
CA THR A 45 -4.47 12.28 -4.15
C THR A 45 -4.57 13.31 -5.29
N LEU A 46 -3.76 14.37 -5.26
CA LEU A 46 -3.64 15.31 -6.37
C LEU A 46 -3.04 14.65 -7.61
N ALA A 47 -2.01 13.81 -7.44
CA ALA A 47 -1.37 13.08 -8.54
C ALA A 47 -2.28 12.01 -9.19
N CYS A 48 -3.33 11.54 -8.51
CA CYS A 48 -4.33 10.65 -9.12
C CYS A 48 -5.11 11.32 -10.25
N GLN A 49 -5.28 12.65 -10.20
CA GLN A 49 -6.02 13.43 -11.19
C GLN A 49 -5.17 13.87 -12.38
N ASP A 50 -3.93 13.40 -12.47
CA ASP A 50 -3.04 13.69 -13.58
C ASP A 50 -3.59 13.13 -14.91
N GLN A 51 -3.29 13.80 -16.02
CA GLN A 51 -3.67 13.33 -17.36
C GLN A 51 -2.91 12.06 -17.76
N ASN A 52 -1.77 11.79 -17.15
CA ASN A 52 -0.94 10.63 -17.45
C ASN A 52 -1.36 9.42 -16.60
N PRO A 53 -1.94 8.37 -17.21
CA PRO A 53 -2.44 7.20 -16.47
C PRO A 53 -1.35 6.47 -15.69
N LYS A 54 -0.09 6.54 -16.16
CA LYS A 54 1.07 5.98 -15.46
C LYS A 54 1.33 6.72 -14.13
N ILE A 55 1.18 8.04 -14.11
CA ILE A 55 1.39 8.87 -12.91
C ILE A 55 0.24 8.63 -11.93
N SER A 56 -1.00 8.62 -12.42
CA SER A 56 -2.17 8.30 -11.60
C SER A 56 -2.06 6.92 -10.98
N ALA A 57 -1.65 5.91 -11.74
CA ALA A 57 -1.43 4.56 -11.21
C ALA A 57 -0.34 4.52 -10.12
N TYR A 58 0.77 5.23 -10.30
CA TYR A 58 1.80 5.34 -9.28
C TYR A 58 1.29 6.02 -8.00
N ALA A 59 0.45 7.03 -8.13
CA ALA A 59 -0.18 7.69 -7.01
C ALA A 59 -1.13 6.75 -6.26
N TYR A 60 -1.99 6.02 -6.97
CA TYR A 60 -2.88 5.01 -6.37
C TYR A 60 -2.11 3.89 -5.67
N HIS A 61 -1.00 3.43 -6.25
CA HIS A 61 -0.13 2.43 -5.61
C HIS A 61 0.47 2.97 -4.30
N ASN A 62 0.94 4.23 -4.28
CA ASN A 62 1.47 4.84 -3.08
C ASN A 62 0.38 5.06 -2.01
N ILE A 63 -0.83 5.43 -2.41
CA ILE A 63 -2.00 5.53 -1.53
C ILE A 63 -2.34 4.16 -0.92
N ALA A 64 -2.25 3.08 -1.70
CA ALA A 64 -2.45 1.73 -1.17
C ALA A 64 -1.42 1.39 -0.09
N VAL A 65 -0.15 1.80 -0.24
CA VAL A 65 0.88 1.64 0.81
C VAL A 65 0.54 2.47 2.05
N TYR A 66 0.01 3.69 1.89
CA TYR A 66 -0.45 4.50 3.02
C TYR A 66 -1.58 3.83 3.79
N TYR A 67 -2.58 3.27 3.10
CA TYR A 67 -3.67 2.56 3.77
C TYR A 67 -3.20 1.28 4.46
N GLU A 68 -2.28 0.53 3.85
CA GLU A 68 -1.64 -0.62 4.49
C GLU A 68 -0.91 -0.18 5.78
N PHE A 69 -0.19 0.94 5.75
CA PHE A 69 0.51 1.49 6.91
C PHE A 69 -0.44 1.90 8.05
N ASN A 70 -1.69 2.28 7.72
CA ASN A 70 -2.73 2.62 8.70
C ASN A 70 -3.63 1.42 9.05
N ASP A 71 -3.18 0.19 8.80
CA ASP A 71 -3.92 -1.07 9.04
C ASP A 71 -5.28 -1.16 8.31
N ASN A 72 -5.51 -0.35 7.28
CA ASN A 72 -6.72 -0.38 6.46
C ASN A 72 -6.50 -1.22 5.19
N ILE A 73 -6.44 -2.53 5.37
CA ILE A 73 -6.19 -3.50 4.29
C ILE A 73 -7.25 -3.46 3.18
N PRO A 74 -8.56 -3.36 3.46
CA PRO A 74 -9.57 -3.31 2.40
C PRO A 74 -9.39 -2.12 1.45
N GLN A 75 -9.11 -0.93 2.01
CA GLN A 75 -8.83 0.26 1.20
C GLN A 75 -7.50 0.17 0.47
N ALA A 76 -6.49 -0.47 1.07
CA ALA A 76 -5.22 -0.73 0.40
C ALA A 76 -5.41 -1.57 -0.87
N ILE A 77 -6.19 -2.66 -0.76
CA ILE A 77 -6.50 -3.56 -1.87
C ILE A 77 -7.24 -2.81 -2.98
N GLU A 78 -8.29 -2.05 -2.64
CA GLU A 78 -9.08 -1.28 -3.60
C GLU A 78 -8.20 -0.31 -4.42
N ASN A 79 -7.32 0.43 -3.74
CA ASN A 79 -6.43 1.39 -4.41
C ASN A 79 -5.33 0.67 -5.22
N ALA A 80 -4.86 -0.49 -4.78
CA ALA A 80 -3.90 -1.29 -5.54
C ALA A 80 -4.51 -1.83 -6.84
N TYR A 81 -5.77 -2.29 -6.81
CA TYR A 81 -6.50 -2.68 -8.02
C TYR A 81 -6.71 -1.50 -8.96
N LYS A 82 -7.14 -0.33 -8.46
CA LYS A 82 -7.25 0.89 -9.28
C LYS A 82 -5.94 1.26 -9.96
N ALA A 83 -4.82 1.14 -9.25
CA ALA A 83 -3.49 1.36 -9.83
C ALA A 83 -3.19 0.37 -10.96
N TYR A 84 -3.52 -0.90 -10.79
CA TYR A 84 -3.31 -1.94 -11.79
C TYR A 84 -4.19 -1.74 -13.02
N ASP A 85 -5.45 -1.36 -12.84
CA ASP A 85 -6.40 -1.12 -13.93
C ASP A 85 -5.96 0.09 -14.79
N LEU A 86 -5.43 1.14 -14.15
CA LEU A 86 -4.93 2.32 -14.84
C LEU A 86 -3.61 2.06 -15.58
N TYR A 87 -2.68 1.34 -14.94
CA TYR A 87 -1.40 1.00 -15.54
C TYR A 87 -0.89 -0.35 -15.02
N PRO A 88 -1.16 -1.45 -15.74
CA PRO A 88 -0.80 -2.78 -15.29
C PRO A 88 0.71 -2.92 -15.26
N ASN A 89 1.24 -3.23 -14.08
CA ASN A 89 2.66 -3.43 -13.89
C ASN A 89 2.91 -4.56 -12.89
N ARG A 90 4.05 -5.25 -13.05
CA ARG A 90 4.40 -6.42 -12.24
C ARG A 90 4.53 -6.10 -10.75
N TYR A 91 4.95 -4.88 -10.40
CA TYR A 91 5.11 -4.46 -9.01
C TYR A 91 3.77 -4.33 -8.30
N THR A 92 2.81 -3.65 -8.92
CA THR A 92 1.44 -3.52 -8.40
C THR A 92 0.74 -4.86 -8.37
N GLN A 93 0.90 -5.70 -9.39
CA GLN A 93 0.33 -7.06 -9.38
C GLN A 93 0.87 -7.90 -8.23
N SER A 94 2.20 -7.90 -8.04
CA SER A 94 2.82 -8.60 -6.90
C SER A 94 2.33 -8.04 -5.56
N TYR A 95 2.12 -6.72 -5.49
CA TYR A 95 1.64 -6.06 -4.28
C TYR A 95 0.19 -6.42 -3.95
N ILE A 96 -0.69 -6.51 -4.95
CA ILE A 96 -2.06 -7.00 -4.78
C ILE A 96 -2.06 -8.40 -4.16
N ASN A 97 -1.22 -9.31 -4.67
CA ASN A 97 -1.12 -10.68 -4.14
C ASN A 97 -0.65 -10.71 -2.67
N ILE A 98 0.24 -9.79 -2.28
CA ILE A 98 0.69 -9.66 -0.88
C ILE A 98 -0.47 -9.18 0.00
N LEU A 99 -1.20 -8.14 -0.44
CA LEU A 99 -2.31 -7.58 0.32
C LEU A 99 -3.46 -8.58 0.49
N THR A 100 -3.81 -9.34 -0.55
CA THR A 100 -4.87 -10.36 -0.47
C THR A 100 -4.49 -11.54 0.42
N ALA A 101 -3.22 -11.98 0.39
CA ALA A 101 -2.72 -12.98 1.32
C ALA A 101 -2.81 -12.48 2.77
N ARG A 102 -2.44 -11.22 3.01
CA ARG A 102 -2.50 -10.59 4.34
C ARG A 102 -3.95 -10.45 4.85
N GLU A 103 -4.89 -10.07 3.98
CA GLU A 103 -6.32 -10.04 4.31
C GLU A 103 -6.84 -11.43 4.72
N ALA A 104 -6.49 -12.47 3.96
CA ALA A 104 -6.89 -13.84 4.29
C ALA A 104 -6.30 -14.32 5.63
N GLU A 105 -5.06 -13.93 5.95
CA GLU A 105 -4.44 -14.24 7.24
C GLU A 105 -5.15 -13.53 8.40
N ILE A 106 -5.44 -12.23 8.26
CA ILE A 106 -6.20 -11.45 9.26
C ILE A 106 -7.58 -12.09 9.50
N ASN A 107 -8.28 -12.47 8.43
CA ASN A 107 -9.59 -13.11 8.54
C ASN A 107 -9.50 -14.47 9.26
N ARG A 108 -8.47 -15.28 8.99
CA ARG A 108 -8.24 -16.55 9.70
C ARG A 108 -7.94 -16.32 11.19
N LEU A 109 -7.10 -15.34 11.52
CA LEU A 109 -6.78 -15.02 12.92
C LEU A 109 -8.02 -14.54 13.68
N ASN A 110 -8.85 -13.71 13.05
CA ASN A 110 -10.11 -13.25 13.63
C ASN A 110 -11.09 -14.40 13.87
N GLN A 111 -11.10 -15.43 13.02
CA GLN A 111 -11.90 -16.63 13.26
C GLN A 111 -11.39 -17.41 14.47
N GLN A 112 -10.07 -17.63 14.59
CA GLN A 112 -9.45 -18.36 15.70
C GLN A 112 -9.58 -17.66 17.06
N LEU A 113 -9.69 -16.33 17.08
CA LEU A 113 -9.85 -15.54 18.30
C LEU A 113 -11.30 -15.49 18.80
N ASN A 114 -12.27 -15.79 17.94
CA ASN A 114 -13.70 -15.77 18.23
C ASN A 114 -14.26 -17.17 18.58
N GLU A 115 -13.42 -18.19 18.61
CA GLU A 115 -13.69 -19.56 19.09
C GLU A 115 -13.11 -19.77 20.50
#